data_AF-A0A970V2P6-F1
#
_entry.id   AF-A0A970V2P6-F1
#
_cell.length_a   1.000
_cell.length_b   1.000
_cell.length_c   1.000
_cell.angle_alpha   90.00
_cell.angle_beta   90.00
_cell.angle_gamma   90.00
#
_symmetry.space_group_name_H-M   'P 1'
#
loop_
_entity.id
_entity.type
_entity.pdbx_description
1 polymer ?
#
loop_
_entity_poly.entity_id
_entity_poly.type
_entity_poly.pdbx_seq_one_letter_code
_entity_poly.pdbx_strand_id
1 'polypeptide(L)'
;MHSRKTLLVLMVAALAWGALSGAAADNSFYGPSGLFVVPSTDTAAPATVNGSVYWAEDLSTVITANVGVLDCLEMTPAWLDPEQGDSTLVFSAKWRIWDEEEDRPALAVGMFDIADEYDSTPYAVLQKHFQLGLNRVRVVAGIGGDGDVLDGLFAGAQVYFTEDISALVEYDGDEVSAGLRWPVGDNLQLTAGAVRNKLAAGLQMSFP
;
A
#
# COMPACT_ATOMS: atom_id res chain seq x y z
N MET A 1 -9.79 -29.58 -6.90
CA MET A 1 -10.06 -28.61 -5.82
C MET A 1 -8.93 -28.49 -4.77
N HIS A 2 -7.85 -29.28 -4.85
CA HIS A 2 -6.59 -28.99 -4.16
C HIS A 2 -5.64 -28.34 -5.17
N SER A 3 -5.33 -27.04 -5.05
CA SER A 3 -4.12 -26.43 -5.65
C SER A 3 -4.00 -24.93 -5.43
N ARG A 4 -5.08 -24.14 -5.27
CA ARG A 4 -4.96 -22.67 -5.12
C ARG A 4 -4.34 -22.25 -3.78
N LYS A 5 -4.83 -22.84 -2.67
CA LYS A 5 -4.30 -22.60 -1.32
C LYS A 5 -2.86 -23.09 -1.15
N THR A 6 -2.50 -24.20 -1.82
CA THR A 6 -1.14 -24.76 -1.77
C THR A 6 -0.15 -23.92 -2.57
N LEU A 7 -0.55 -23.36 -3.72
CA LEU A 7 0.30 -22.47 -4.50
C LEU A 7 0.58 -21.15 -3.77
N LEU A 8 -0.45 -20.61 -3.10
CA LEU A 8 -0.38 -19.39 -2.31
C LEU A 8 0.54 -19.56 -1.08
N VAL A 9 0.42 -20.69 -0.37
CA VAL A 9 1.35 -21.06 0.71
C VAL A 9 2.77 -21.24 0.18
N LEU A 10 2.96 -21.82 -1.01
CA LEU A 10 4.28 -21.99 -1.61
C LEU A 10 4.88 -20.68 -2.12
N MET A 11 4.09 -19.74 -2.64
CA MET A 11 4.57 -18.41 -3.03
C MET A 11 4.95 -17.57 -1.82
N VAL A 12 4.10 -17.54 -0.78
CA VAL A 12 4.40 -16.86 0.49
C VAL A 12 5.61 -17.50 1.16
N ALA A 13 5.75 -18.83 1.14
CA ALA A 13 6.92 -19.53 1.68
C ALA A 13 8.20 -19.35 0.83
N ALA A 14 8.08 -19.22 -0.49
CA ALA A 14 9.21 -18.92 -1.38
C ALA A 14 9.68 -17.47 -1.21
N LEU A 15 8.77 -16.53 -0.97
CA LEU A 15 9.08 -15.15 -0.59
C LEU A 15 9.73 -15.11 0.80
N ALA A 16 9.21 -15.86 1.77
CA ALA A 16 9.70 -15.92 3.16
C ALA A 16 11.17 -16.38 3.33
N TRP A 17 11.79 -17.00 2.32
CA TRP A 17 13.15 -17.54 2.43
C TRP A 17 14.26 -16.47 2.26
N GLY A 18 13.91 -15.24 1.88
CA GLY A 18 14.88 -14.19 1.51
C GLY A 18 15.16 -13.10 2.54
N ALA A 19 14.66 -13.17 3.78
CA ALA A 19 14.70 -12.01 4.69
C ALA A 19 16.12 -11.64 5.19
N LEU A 20 16.73 -10.61 4.58
CA LEU A 20 17.76 -9.77 5.19
C LEU A 20 17.31 -8.31 5.15
N SER A 21 17.63 -7.56 6.19
CA SER A 21 17.02 -6.29 6.57
C SER A 21 17.17 -5.15 5.53
N GLY A 22 16.03 -4.55 5.17
CA GLY A 22 15.93 -3.29 4.43
C GLY A 22 14.73 -2.49 4.97
N ALA A 23 14.83 -1.17 5.01
CA ALA A 23 13.71 -0.31 5.40
C ALA A 23 12.59 -0.48 4.35
N ALA A 24 11.45 -1.01 4.78
CA ALA A 24 10.35 -1.35 3.90
C ALA A 24 9.40 -0.17 3.70
N ALA A 25 8.97 0.04 2.46
CA ALA A 25 7.85 0.92 2.20
C ALA A 25 6.56 0.23 2.65
N ASP A 26 5.65 0.98 3.29
CA ASP A 26 4.37 0.45 3.76
C ASP A 26 3.45 0.17 2.55
N ASN A 27 2.97 -1.05 2.38
CA ASN A 27 2.09 -1.40 1.26
C ASN A 27 0.65 -0.95 1.51
N SER A 28 -0.06 -0.63 0.44
CA SER A 28 -1.52 -0.46 0.44
C SER A 28 -2.22 -1.73 -0.03
N PHE A 29 -3.52 -1.83 0.22
CA PHE A 29 -4.41 -2.91 -0.22
C PHE A 29 -4.28 -3.18 -1.72
N TYR A 30 -4.26 -2.13 -2.54
CA TYR A 30 -4.28 -2.25 -4.00
C TYR A 30 -2.89 -2.19 -4.63
N GLY A 31 -1.84 -2.20 -3.81
CA GLY A 31 -0.48 -2.33 -4.28
C GLY A 31 0.39 -1.17 -3.85
N PRO A 32 0.33 0.01 -4.50
CA PRO A 32 1.33 1.06 -4.32
C PRO A 32 1.57 1.40 -2.85
N SER A 33 2.80 1.69 -2.45
CA SER A 33 3.06 2.01 -1.05
C SER A 33 2.23 3.21 -0.57
N GLY A 34 1.64 3.11 0.62
CA GLY A 34 0.65 4.06 1.11
C GLY A 34 0.03 3.72 2.46
N LEU A 35 -1.20 4.20 2.62
CA LEU A 35 -2.03 3.95 3.78
C LEU A 35 -2.81 2.64 3.58
N PHE A 36 -4.13 2.63 3.67
CA PHE A 36 -4.93 1.45 3.32
C PHE A 36 -5.14 1.37 1.82
N VAL A 37 -5.75 2.38 1.20
CA VAL A 37 -6.01 2.46 -0.24
C VAL A 37 -5.32 3.68 -0.83
N VAL A 38 -5.18 4.75 -0.04
CA VAL A 38 -4.59 6.00 -0.50
C VAL A 38 -3.08 5.83 -0.73
N PRO A 39 -2.57 6.12 -1.95
CA PRO A 39 -1.16 6.03 -2.23
C PRO A 39 -0.39 7.10 -1.49
N SER A 40 0.92 6.90 -1.40
CA SER A 40 1.86 7.86 -0.85
C SER A 40 3.02 8.11 -1.80
N THR A 41 3.94 9.00 -1.41
CA THR A 41 5.13 9.28 -2.21
C THR A 41 6.27 8.28 -2.00
N ASP A 42 6.19 7.42 -0.98
CA ASP A 42 7.26 6.46 -0.69
C ASP A 42 7.33 5.42 -1.81
N THR A 43 8.53 4.91 -2.08
CA THR A 43 8.78 3.82 -3.03
C THR A 43 9.61 2.75 -2.35
N ALA A 44 9.34 1.49 -2.66
CA ALA A 44 10.23 0.39 -2.30
C ALA A 44 11.67 0.70 -2.75
N ALA A 45 12.65 0.39 -1.90
CA ALA A 45 14.05 0.60 -2.22
C ALA A 45 14.48 -0.28 -3.41
N PRO A 46 15.48 0.13 -4.21
CA PRO A 46 15.91 -0.67 -5.36
C PRO A 46 16.26 -2.10 -4.97
N ALA A 47 15.85 -3.04 -5.83
CA ALA A 47 16.00 -4.48 -5.64
C ALA A 47 15.22 -5.09 -4.47
N THR A 48 14.46 -4.30 -3.69
CA THR A 48 13.64 -4.83 -2.60
C THR A 48 12.24 -5.23 -3.10
N VAL A 49 11.66 -6.23 -2.42
CA VAL A 49 10.29 -6.69 -2.65
C VAL A 49 9.53 -6.69 -1.33
N ASN A 50 8.39 -6.00 -1.28
CA ASN A 50 7.47 -6.05 -0.15
C ASN A 50 6.22 -6.82 -0.58
N GLY A 51 6.04 -8.04 -0.06
CA GLY A 51 4.88 -8.87 -0.33
C GLY A 51 3.81 -8.69 0.75
N SER A 52 2.54 -8.59 0.35
CA SER A 52 1.44 -8.46 1.31
C SER A 52 0.23 -9.30 0.92
N VAL A 53 -0.49 -9.74 1.94
CA VAL A 53 -1.80 -10.38 1.83
C VAL A 53 -2.76 -9.59 2.70
N TYR A 54 -3.82 -9.09 2.08
CA TYR A 54 -4.91 -8.39 2.75
C TYR A 54 -6.21 -9.18 2.59
N TRP A 55 -7.06 -9.06 3.59
CA TRP A 55 -8.43 -9.54 3.59
C TRP A 55 -9.34 -8.41 4.06
N ALA A 56 -10.48 -8.25 3.40
CA ALA A 56 -11.56 -7.38 3.85
C ALA A 56 -12.90 -8.11 3.75
N GLU A 57 -13.76 -7.89 4.74
CA GLU A 57 -15.12 -8.41 4.79
C GLU A 57 -15.90 -7.98 3.54
N ASP A 58 -16.47 -8.94 2.81
CA ASP A 58 -17.19 -8.72 1.55
C ASP A 58 -16.35 -8.08 0.42
N LEU A 59 -15.05 -7.83 0.66
CA LEU A 59 -14.17 -6.98 -0.17
C LEU A 59 -12.92 -7.71 -0.66
N SER A 60 -12.93 -9.05 -0.70
CA SER A 60 -11.90 -9.90 -1.34
C SER A 60 -10.69 -10.27 -0.47
N THR A 61 -9.93 -11.26 -0.96
CA THR A 61 -8.50 -11.40 -0.63
C THR A 61 -7.67 -10.68 -1.68
N VAL A 62 -6.67 -9.90 -1.26
CA VAL A 62 -5.75 -9.21 -2.16
C VAL A 62 -4.32 -9.61 -1.83
N ILE A 63 -3.55 -9.97 -2.86
CA ILE A 63 -2.13 -10.31 -2.73
C ILE A 63 -1.34 -9.34 -3.58
N THR A 64 -0.40 -8.63 -2.99
CA THR A 64 0.39 -7.60 -3.69
C THR A 64 1.88 -7.82 -3.48
N ALA A 65 2.68 -7.34 -4.42
CA ALA A 65 4.13 -7.30 -4.27
C ALA A 65 4.69 -5.99 -4.82
N ASN A 66 5.18 -5.10 -3.95
CA ASN A 66 5.83 -3.86 -4.35
C ASN A 66 7.29 -4.12 -4.64
N VAL A 67 7.72 -3.81 -5.86
CA VAL A 67 9.09 -4.01 -6.33
C VAL A 67 9.74 -2.66 -6.57
N GLY A 68 10.82 -2.39 -5.85
CA GLY A 68 11.63 -1.20 -6.08
C GLY A 68 12.54 -1.41 -7.29
N VAL A 69 12.25 -0.70 -8.38
CA VAL A 69 13.00 -0.82 -9.64
C VAL A 69 14.18 0.14 -9.65
N LEU A 70 13.95 1.39 -9.23
CA LEU A 70 14.94 2.45 -9.05
C LEU A 70 14.64 3.18 -7.74
N ASP A 71 15.53 4.07 -7.30
CA ASP A 71 15.34 4.83 -6.04
C ASP A 71 14.02 5.62 -6.02
N CYS A 72 13.48 5.95 -7.20
CA CYS A 72 12.27 6.73 -7.39
C CYS A 72 11.16 5.98 -8.14
N LEU A 73 11.35 4.70 -8.49
CA LEU A 73 10.39 3.95 -9.30
C LEU A 73 9.99 2.65 -8.61
N GLU A 74 8.70 2.52 -8.36
CA GLU A 74 8.06 1.32 -7.83
C GLU A 74 7.11 0.72 -8.87
N MET A 75 7.10 -0.60 -8.96
CA MET A 75 6.11 -1.37 -9.72
C MET A 75 5.42 -2.37 -8.80
N THR A 76 4.11 -2.53 -8.97
CA THR A 76 3.32 -3.37 -8.08
C THR A 76 2.32 -4.23 -8.85
N PRO A 77 2.62 -5.52 -9.08
CA PRO A 77 1.58 -6.50 -9.38
C PRO A 77 0.68 -6.74 -8.15
N ALA A 78 -0.63 -6.86 -8.40
CA ALA A 78 -1.60 -7.25 -7.38
C ALA A 78 -2.62 -8.26 -7.95
N TRP A 79 -2.81 -9.36 -7.25
CA TRP A 79 -3.85 -10.34 -7.51
C TRP A 79 -5.06 -10.03 -6.65
N LEU A 80 -6.17 -9.67 -7.29
CA LEU A 80 -7.45 -9.35 -6.66
C LEU A 80 -8.35 -10.59 -6.77
N ASP A 81 -8.80 -11.15 -5.66
CA ASP A 81 -9.68 -12.33 -5.63
C ASP A 81 -11.01 -12.01 -4.94
N PRO A 82 -11.96 -11.38 -5.65
CA PRO A 82 -13.24 -10.96 -5.08
C PRO A 82 -14.12 -12.14 -4.68
N GLU A 83 -14.98 -11.91 -3.67
CA GLU A 83 -15.93 -12.95 -3.23
C GLU A 83 -16.92 -13.33 -4.35
N GLN A 84 -17.24 -12.36 -5.21
CA GLN A 84 -18.08 -12.54 -6.38
C GLN A 84 -17.36 -11.97 -7.60
N GLY A 85 -17.22 -12.80 -8.65
CA GLY A 85 -16.51 -12.43 -9.88
C GLY A 85 -15.31 -13.33 -10.15
N ASP A 86 -14.58 -12.99 -11.20
CA ASP A 86 -13.32 -13.66 -11.54
C ASP A 86 -12.15 -12.91 -10.87
N SER A 87 -11.10 -13.66 -10.51
CA SER A 87 -9.87 -13.06 -10.00
C SER A 87 -9.14 -12.33 -11.12
N THR A 88 -8.58 -11.16 -10.81
CA THR A 88 -7.88 -10.29 -11.76
C THR A 88 -6.47 -9.99 -11.30
N LEU A 89 -5.52 -9.93 -12.24
CA LEU A 89 -4.15 -9.50 -12.00
C LEU A 89 -3.99 -8.07 -12.53
N VAL A 90 -3.76 -7.11 -11.64
CA VAL A 90 -3.52 -5.71 -12.00
C VAL A 90 -2.05 -5.36 -11.85
N PHE A 91 -1.59 -4.39 -12.63
CA PHE A 91 -0.21 -3.90 -12.57
C PHE A 91 -0.16 -2.39 -12.40
N SER A 92 0.43 -1.93 -11.30
CA SER A 92 0.57 -0.51 -11.03
C SER A 92 2.03 -0.06 -11.11
N ALA A 93 2.24 1.25 -11.33
CA ALA A 93 3.56 1.86 -11.19
C ALA A 93 3.46 3.24 -10.55
N LYS A 94 4.53 3.64 -9.87
CA LYS A 94 4.66 4.94 -9.20
C LYS A 94 6.05 5.49 -9.35
N TRP A 95 6.13 6.76 -9.74
CA TRP A 95 7.36 7.53 -9.85
C TRP A 95 7.35 8.68 -8.84
N ARG A 96 8.30 8.64 -7.89
CA ARG A 96 8.60 9.75 -6.97
C ARG A 96 9.38 10.85 -7.69
N ILE A 97 8.74 12.00 -7.91
CA ILE A 97 9.30 13.11 -8.68
C ILE A 97 10.38 13.84 -7.88
N TRP A 98 10.09 14.11 -6.60
CA TRP A 98 11.07 14.70 -5.69
C TRP A 98 10.82 14.29 -4.24
N ASP A 99 11.89 14.33 -3.46
CA ASP A 99 11.86 14.11 -2.02
C ASP A 99 11.27 15.27 -1.24
N GLU A 100 10.82 14.93 -0.04
CA GLU A 100 10.41 15.88 0.99
C GLU A 100 11.63 16.69 1.46
N GLU A 101 11.43 17.99 1.61
CA GLU A 101 12.38 18.93 2.23
C GLU A 101 11.66 19.71 3.35
N GLU A 102 12.41 20.48 4.14
CA GLU A 102 11.86 21.23 5.28
C GLU A 102 10.69 22.13 4.87
N ASP A 103 10.80 22.82 3.74
CA ASP A 103 9.80 23.75 3.21
C ASP A 103 8.94 23.16 2.07
N ARG A 104 9.28 21.97 1.56
CA ARG A 104 8.60 21.35 0.41
C ARG A 104 8.08 19.93 0.69
N PRO A 105 6.81 19.60 0.39
CA PRO A 105 6.34 18.22 0.46
C PRO A 105 6.98 17.35 -0.64
N ALA A 106 7.08 16.04 -0.41
CA ALA A 106 7.39 15.09 -1.47
C ALA A 106 6.26 15.07 -2.51
N LEU A 107 6.59 14.71 -3.76
CA LEU A 107 5.62 14.50 -4.84
C LEU A 107 5.90 13.17 -5.52
N ALA A 108 4.83 12.43 -5.82
CA ALA A 108 4.86 11.30 -6.73
C ALA A 108 3.68 11.35 -7.69
N VAL A 109 3.86 10.71 -8.84
CA VAL A 109 2.79 10.40 -9.79
C VAL A 109 2.76 8.91 -9.99
N GLY A 110 1.60 8.35 -10.31
CA GLY A 110 1.49 6.94 -10.58
C GLY A 110 0.29 6.62 -11.44
N MET A 111 0.19 5.34 -11.74
CA MET A 111 -0.91 4.75 -12.48
C MET A 111 -1.26 3.44 -11.80
N PHE A 112 -2.50 3.37 -11.32
CA PHE A 112 -3.10 2.13 -10.89
C PHE A 112 -3.60 1.39 -12.15
N ASP A 113 -3.36 0.09 -12.18
CA ASP A 113 -3.73 -0.82 -13.26
C ASP A 113 -3.47 -0.32 -14.70
N ILE A 114 -2.20 -0.32 -15.09
CA ILE A 114 -1.70 0.07 -16.41
C ILE A 114 -2.26 -0.83 -17.53
N ALA A 115 -2.69 -2.06 -17.19
CA ALA A 115 -3.20 -3.03 -18.13
C ALA A 115 -4.71 -2.90 -18.40
N ASP A 116 -5.43 -2.08 -17.62
CA ASP A 116 -6.88 -1.86 -17.77
C ASP A 116 -7.71 -3.15 -17.62
N GLU A 117 -7.33 -3.99 -16.65
CA GLU A 117 -7.99 -5.26 -16.33
C GLU A 117 -9.06 -5.10 -15.23
N TYR A 118 -8.97 -4.02 -14.44
CA TYR A 118 -9.88 -3.66 -13.36
C TYR A 118 -10.31 -2.18 -13.46
N ASP A 119 -9.36 -1.25 -13.32
CA ASP A 119 -9.65 0.19 -13.35
C ASP A 119 -8.36 1.00 -13.58
N SER A 120 -8.16 1.53 -14.78
CA SER A 120 -6.94 2.25 -15.11
C SER A 120 -6.96 3.70 -14.63
N THR A 121 -6.35 3.95 -13.47
CA THR A 121 -6.47 5.23 -12.76
C THR A 121 -5.12 5.94 -12.58
N PRO A 122 -4.83 7.02 -13.33
CA PRO A 122 -3.67 7.86 -13.06
C PRO A 122 -3.87 8.69 -11.79
N TYR A 123 -2.79 8.99 -11.07
CA TYR A 123 -2.87 9.82 -9.87
C TYR A 123 -1.60 10.65 -9.65
N ALA A 124 -1.75 11.69 -8.83
CA ALA A 124 -0.65 12.47 -8.26
C ALA A 124 -0.87 12.61 -6.75
N VAL A 125 0.21 12.50 -5.98
CA VAL A 125 0.17 12.54 -4.51
C VAL A 125 1.30 13.38 -3.93
N LEU A 126 0.94 14.19 -2.94
CA LEU A 126 1.86 14.91 -2.08
C LEU A 126 1.92 14.27 -0.70
N GLN A 127 3.06 14.37 -0.06
CA GLN A 127 3.29 13.89 1.30
C GLN A 127 4.14 14.85 2.10
N LYS A 128 3.84 14.98 3.39
CA LYS A 128 4.70 15.69 4.35
C LYS A 128 4.68 15.05 5.73
N HIS A 129 5.83 15.05 6.38
CA HIS A 129 5.98 14.67 7.78
C HIS A 129 6.01 15.90 8.68
N PHE A 130 5.34 15.78 9.82
CA PHE A 130 5.28 16.79 10.86
C PHE A 130 5.65 16.16 12.20
N GLN A 131 6.36 16.93 13.03
CA GLN A 131 6.56 16.60 14.43
C GLN A 131 5.53 17.38 15.26
N LEU A 132 4.57 16.67 15.86
CA LEU A 132 3.54 17.24 16.72
C LEU A 132 3.75 16.77 18.16
N GLY A 133 4.52 17.55 18.92
CA GLY A 133 4.94 17.17 20.26
C GLY A 133 5.86 15.95 20.21
N LEU A 134 5.47 14.87 20.89
CA LEU A 134 6.21 13.60 20.87
C LEU A 134 5.86 12.70 19.67
N ASN A 135 4.76 12.99 18.98
CA ASN A 135 4.27 12.14 17.89
C ASN A 135 4.79 12.63 16.54
N ARG A 136 5.15 11.68 15.68
CA ARG A 136 5.34 11.94 14.25
C ARG A 136 3.98 11.80 13.57
N VAL A 137 3.68 12.70 12.65
CA VAL A 137 2.47 12.62 11.81
C VAL A 137 2.88 12.72 10.36
N ARG A 138 2.45 11.76 9.56
CA ARG A 138 2.58 11.79 8.11
C ARG A 138 1.23 12.14 7.52
N VAL A 139 1.19 13.12 6.62
CA VAL A 139 -0.02 13.52 5.91
C VAL A 139 0.20 13.30 4.42
N VAL A 140 -0.81 12.76 3.75
CA VAL A 140 -0.84 12.58 2.30
C VAL A 140 -2.10 13.22 1.73
N ALA A 141 -2.00 13.79 0.53
CA ALA A 141 -3.13 14.32 -0.20
C ALA A 141 -2.84 14.29 -1.70
N GLY A 142 -3.86 14.09 -2.52
CA GLY A 142 -3.66 13.97 -3.94
C GLY A 142 -4.94 13.99 -4.74
N ILE A 143 -4.78 13.69 -6.02
CA ILE A 143 -5.87 13.59 -6.99
C ILE A 143 -5.69 12.33 -7.83
N GLY A 144 -6.75 11.53 -7.93
CA GLY A 144 -6.90 10.40 -8.83
C GLY A 144 -7.67 10.79 -10.09
N GLY A 145 -7.72 9.86 -11.04
CA GLY A 145 -8.58 9.92 -12.22
C GLY A 145 -10.04 9.68 -11.87
N ASP A 146 -10.81 9.27 -12.88
CA ASP A 146 -12.22 8.89 -12.78
C ASP A 146 -12.30 7.37 -12.71
N GLY A 147 -11.94 6.80 -11.55
CA GLY A 147 -11.89 5.34 -11.38
C GLY A 147 -12.22 4.88 -9.96
N ASP A 148 -12.58 3.61 -9.83
CA ASP A 148 -13.17 2.99 -8.63
C ASP A 148 -12.22 2.96 -7.41
N VAL A 149 -10.90 2.96 -7.63
CA VAL A 149 -9.90 2.91 -6.53
C VAL A 149 -9.56 4.31 -6.00
N LEU A 150 -9.44 5.30 -6.87
CA LEU A 150 -9.11 6.68 -6.52
C LEU A 150 -9.95 7.64 -7.37
N ASP A 151 -11.08 8.10 -6.85
CA ASP A 151 -11.98 9.02 -7.53
C ASP A 151 -11.72 10.47 -7.08
N GLY A 152 -11.08 11.25 -7.94
CA GLY A 152 -10.87 12.67 -7.66
C GLY A 152 -9.99 12.91 -6.44
N LEU A 153 -10.44 13.72 -5.48
CA LEU A 153 -9.61 14.15 -4.35
C LEU A 153 -9.53 13.09 -3.25
N PHE A 154 -8.30 12.74 -2.87
CA PHE A 154 -8.04 11.85 -1.75
C PHE A 154 -7.09 12.49 -0.73
N ALA A 155 -7.15 12.02 0.52
CA ALA A 155 -6.27 12.46 1.59
C ALA A 155 -6.17 11.43 2.71
N GLY A 156 -5.12 11.51 3.52
CA GLY A 156 -5.02 10.70 4.71
C GLY A 156 -3.91 11.14 5.63
N ALA A 157 -3.89 10.54 6.82
CA ALA A 157 -2.88 10.78 7.83
C ALA A 157 -2.53 9.49 8.57
N GLN A 158 -1.25 9.40 8.95
CA GLN A 158 -0.72 8.35 9.80
C GLN A 158 -0.06 8.99 11.02
N VAL A 159 -0.54 8.64 12.21
CA VAL A 159 -0.04 9.15 13.48
C VAL A 159 0.73 8.05 14.19
N TYR A 160 2.01 8.27 14.43
CA TYR A 160 2.87 7.32 15.14
C TYR A 160 2.78 7.57 16.65
N PHE A 161 2.26 6.60 17.39
CA PHE A 161 2.17 6.65 18.86
C PHE A 161 3.45 6.17 19.53
N THR A 162 4.12 5.22 18.91
CA THR A 162 5.45 4.71 19.26
C THR A 162 6.30 4.65 18.00
N GLU A 163 7.54 4.14 18.10
CA GLU A 163 8.37 3.89 16.92
C GLU A 163 7.73 2.85 15.98
N ASP A 164 6.89 1.96 16.53
CA ASP A 164 6.29 0.85 15.81
C ASP A 164 4.80 1.09 15.50
N ILE A 165 4.01 1.50 16.49
CA ILE A 165 2.55 1.49 16.36
C ILE A 165 2.06 2.83 15.81
N SER A 166 1.24 2.75 14.76
CA SER A 166 0.59 3.93 14.18
C SER A 166 -0.91 3.71 13.95
N ALA A 167 -1.68 4.80 14.04
CA ALA A 167 -3.04 4.86 13.53
C ALA A 167 -3.06 5.50 12.15
N LEU A 168 -3.96 5.01 11.30
CA LEU A 168 -4.20 5.55 9.98
C LEU A 168 -5.65 6.02 9.88
N VAL A 169 -5.85 7.11 9.15
CA VAL A 169 -7.15 7.56 8.67
C VAL A 169 -6.99 8.08 7.25
N GLU A 170 -7.90 7.73 6.37
CA GLU A 170 -7.87 8.16 4.98
C GLU A 170 -9.27 8.36 4.41
N TYR A 171 -9.34 9.12 3.34
CA TYR A 171 -10.48 9.33 2.47
C TYR A 171 -9.98 9.18 1.04
N ASP A 172 -10.57 8.26 0.28
CA ASP A 172 -10.10 7.88 -1.06
C ASP A 172 -10.83 8.58 -2.22
N GLY A 173 -11.77 9.47 -1.90
CA GLY A 173 -12.65 10.12 -2.86
C GLY A 173 -14.11 9.76 -2.65
N ASP A 174 -14.38 8.60 -2.05
CA ASP A 174 -15.75 8.12 -1.81
C ASP A 174 -15.97 7.79 -0.33
N GLU A 175 -15.06 7.01 0.26
CA GLU A 175 -15.25 6.47 1.60
C GLU A 175 -14.08 6.77 2.54
N VAL A 176 -14.38 6.77 3.84
CA VAL A 176 -13.38 6.93 4.90
C VAL A 176 -12.95 5.57 5.43
N SER A 177 -11.65 5.39 5.55
CA SER A 177 -11.03 4.22 6.17
C SER A 177 -10.20 4.62 7.38
N ALA A 178 -10.12 3.75 8.38
CA ALA A 178 -9.32 3.98 9.58
C ALA A 178 -8.84 2.68 10.21
N GLY A 179 -7.69 2.71 10.88
CA GLY A 179 -7.16 1.51 11.52
C GLY A 179 -5.81 1.70 12.17
N LEU A 180 -5.12 0.59 12.40
CA LEU A 180 -3.83 0.50 13.06
C LEU A 180 -2.85 -0.30 12.20
N ARG A 181 -1.58 0.10 12.27
CA ARG A 181 -0.44 -0.58 11.66
C ARG A 181 0.61 -0.83 12.73
N TRP A 182 1.11 -2.07 12.78
CA TRP A 182 2.03 -2.57 13.78
C TRP A 182 3.13 -3.44 13.15
N PRO A 183 4.35 -2.91 12.97
CA PRO A 183 5.56 -3.66 12.70
C PRO A 183 5.87 -4.61 13.86
N VAL A 184 6.14 -5.87 13.53
CA VAL A 184 6.48 -6.94 14.47
C VAL A 184 7.87 -7.45 14.11
N GLY A 185 8.90 -6.83 14.68
CA GLY A 185 10.29 -7.05 14.29
C GLY A 185 10.63 -6.37 12.96
N ASP A 186 11.70 -6.81 12.30
CA ASP A 186 12.29 -6.04 11.19
C ASP A 186 11.56 -6.24 9.85
N ASN A 187 10.87 -7.37 9.65
CA ASN A 187 10.42 -7.82 8.32
C ASN A 187 8.93 -8.17 8.25
N LEU A 188 8.17 -7.96 9.33
CA LEU A 188 6.76 -8.32 9.39
C LEU A 188 5.96 -7.11 9.87
N GLN A 189 4.84 -6.85 9.22
CA GLN A 189 3.91 -5.80 9.62
C GLN A 189 2.48 -6.34 9.58
N LEU A 190 1.72 -6.01 10.63
CA LEU A 190 0.29 -6.30 10.72
C LEU A 190 -0.48 -5.00 10.54
N THR A 191 -1.55 -5.05 9.77
CA THR A 191 -2.49 -3.92 9.61
C THR A 191 -3.90 -4.42 9.90
N ALA A 192 -4.71 -3.64 10.62
CA ALA A 192 -6.11 -3.96 10.85
C ALA A 192 -6.94 -2.67 10.95
N GLY A 193 -8.16 -2.68 10.43
CA GLY A 193 -9.00 -1.48 10.42
C GLY A 193 -10.38 -1.71 9.83
N ALA A 194 -11.11 -0.61 9.69
CA ALA A 194 -12.25 -0.51 8.81
C ALA A 194 -11.79 0.16 7.52
N VAL A 195 -11.82 -0.57 6.41
CA VAL A 195 -11.50 -0.08 5.07
C VAL A 195 -12.79 -0.06 4.28
N ARG A 196 -13.19 1.10 3.73
CA ARG A 196 -14.41 1.20 2.92
C ARG A 196 -15.65 0.64 3.64
N ASN A 197 -15.82 1.04 4.91
CA ASN A 197 -16.86 0.54 5.82
C ASN A 197 -16.85 -0.97 6.12
N LYS A 198 -15.80 -1.71 5.76
CA LYS A 198 -15.65 -3.16 5.99
C LYS A 198 -14.49 -3.46 6.90
N LEU A 199 -14.63 -4.49 7.73
CA LEU A 199 -13.52 -4.95 8.56
C LEU A 199 -12.42 -5.54 7.67
N ALA A 200 -11.18 -5.12 7.93
CA ALA A 200 -10.06 -5.51 7.11
C ALA A 200 -8.82 -5.80 7.96
N ALA A 201 -8.01 -6.73 7.49
CA ALA A 201 -6.74 -7.11 8.10
C ALA A 201 -5.70 -7.44 7.02
N GLY A 202 -4.44 -7.24 7.35
CA GLY A 202 -3.33 -7.40 6.44
C GLY A 202 -2.08 -7.87 7.12
N LEU A 203 -1.29 -8.62 6.37
CA LEU A 203 0.06 -9.01 6.72
C LEU A 203 0.99 -8.60 5.57
N GLN A 204 2.04 -7.88 5.90
CA GLN A 204 3.10 -7.50 4.97
C GLN A 204 4.43 -8.09 5.44
N MET A 205 5.21 -8.58 4.49
CA MET A 205 6.59 -9.01 4.69
C MET A 205 7.52 -8.31 3.71
N SER A 206 8.73 -8.02 4.18
CA SER A 206 9.71 -7.26 3.42
C SER A 206 10.96 -8.09 3.15
N PHE A 207 11.44 -8.04 1.91
CA PHE A 207 12.56 -8.81 1.41
C PHE A 207 13.55 -7.88 0.67
N PRO A 208 14.87 -8.09 0.84
CA PRO A 208 15.91 -7.37 0.14
C PRO A 208 16.07 -7.80 -1.32
#